data_AF-A0A1Z4V2J4-F1
#
_entry.id   AF-A0A1Z4V2J4-F1
#
_cell.length_a   1.000
_cell.length_b   1.000
_cell.length_c   1.000
_cell.angle_alpha   90.00
_cell.angle_beta   90.00
_cell.angle_gamma   90.00
#
_symmetry.space_group_name_H-M   'P 1'
#
loop_
_entity.id
_entity.type
_entity.pdbx_description
1 polymer ?
#
loop_
_entity_poly.entity_id
_entity_poly.type
_entity_poly.pdbx_seq_one_letter_code
_entity_poly.pdbx_strand_id
1 'polypeptide(L)'
;MVIRAFASVPEVRQKLEEEGFTLEKIIKLTSVNLLPNSENAVVDIRKLRDYSLNRDHSTGKDKARLFSSILGMTAENAEELRQIILEKVKTQEVSLNRYDEYGQRYTLDFTLQWQNRSATIRTGWIIKSGSDIPSLTSCYPLV
;
A
#
# COMPACT_ATOMS: atom_id res chain seq x y z
N MET A 1 20.77 -7.88 1.33
CA MET A 1 22.12 -8.50 1.24
C MET A 1 22.36 -9.21 -0.10
N VAL A 2 21.34 -9.83 -0.72
CA VAL A 2 21.51 -10.65 -1.95
C VAL A 2 21.72 -9.83 -3.25
N ILE A 3 21.16 -8.61 -3.36
CA ILE A 3 21.18 -7.84 -4.63
C ILE A 3 22.43 -6.97 -4.82
N ARG A 4 23.13 -6.58 -3.73
CA ARG A 4 24.47 -5.95 -3.86
C ARG A 4 25.43 -6.83 -4.65
N ALA A 5 25.28 -8.15 -4.59
CA ALA A 5 26.05 -9.10 -5.38
C ALA A 5 25.62 -9.14 -6.87
N PHE A 6 24.33 -8.96 -7.19
CA PHE A 6 23.82 -9.05 -8.57
C PHE A 6 24.29 -7.91 -9.47
N ALA A 7 24.33 -6.68 -8.95
CA ALA A 7 24.89 -5.53 -9.66
C ALA A 7 26.43 -5.51 -9.69
N SER A 8 27.08 -6.44 -8.98
CA SER A 8 28.54 -6.63 -9.01
C SER A 8 28.99 -7.54 -10.15
N VAL A 9 28.07 -8.19 -10.85
CA VAL A 9 28.35 -9.07 -12.00
C VAL A 9 28.58 -8.21 -13.25
N PRO A 10 29.79 -8.22 -13.84
CA PRO A 10 30.14 -7.34 -14.97
C PRO A 10 29.22 -7.46 -16.17
N GLU A 11 28.75 -8.67 -16.51
CA GLU A 11 27.86 -8.89 -17.66
C GLU A 11 26.47 -8.24 -17.46
N VAL A 12 25.96 -8.27 -16.23
CA VAL A 12 24.68 -7.65 -15.87
C VAL A 12 24.79 -6.13 -15.96
N ARG A 13 25.92 -5.58 -15.50
CA ARG A 13 26.17 -4.13 -15.53
C ARG A 13 26.25 -3.59 -16.97
N GLN A 14 26.99 -4.26 -17.85
CA GLN A 14 27.12 -3.86 -19.24
C GLN A 14 25.77 -3.84 -19.96
N LYS A 15 24.95 -4.89 -19.76
CA LYS A 15 23.62 -4.98 -20.36
C LYS A 15 22.66 -3.89 -19.87
N LEU A 16 22.74 -3.54 -18.58
CA LEU A 16 21.91 -2.48 -18.00
C LEU A 16 22.34 -1.08 -18.47
N GLU A 17 23.64 -0.86 -18.69
CA GLU A 17 24.16 0.39 -19.26
C GLU A 17 23.74 0.54 -20.74
N GLU A 18 23.75 -0.54 -21.52
CA GLU A 18 23.25 -0.57 -22.91
C GLU A 18 21.73 -0.30 -23.00
N GLU A 19 20.95 -0.71 -22.00
CA GLU A 19 19.51 -0.42 -21.87
C GLU A 19 19.21 0.96 -21.25
N GLY A 20 20.23 1.78 -20.96
CA GLY A 20 20.07 3.14 -20.44
C GLY A 20 19.69 3.24 -18.96
N PHE A 21 19.96 2.20 -18.17
CA PHE A 21 19.78 2.21 -16.72
C PHE A 21 21.07 2.63 -16.00
N THR A 22 21.02 3.74 -15.26
CA THR A 22 22.15 4.16 -14.41
C THR A 22 22.20 3.32 -13.13
N LEU A 23 23.41 3.13 -12.57
CA LEU A 23 23.60 2.48 -11.27
C LEU A 23 22.77 3.15 -10.16
N GLU A 24 22.65 4.48 -10.19
CA GLU A 24 21.78 5.22 -9.27
C GLU A 24 20.30 4.85 -9.44
N LYS A 25 19.82 4.73 -10.68
CA LYS A 25 18.44 4.34 -10.98
C LYS A 25 18.17 2.89 -10.55
N ILE A 26 19.13 1.99 -10.75
CA ILE A 26 19.06 0.58 -10.32
C ILE A 26 19.04 0.49 -8.78
N ILE A 27 19.96 1.18 -8.10
CA ILE A 27 20.00 1.22 -6.64
C ILE A 27 18.69 1.78 -6.08
N LYS A 28 18.17 2.85 -6.70
CA LYS A 28 16.88 3.43 -6.32
C LYS A 28 15.76 2.41 -6.48
N LEU A 29 15.58 1.84 -7.66
CA LEU A 29 14.54 0.82 -7.94
C LEU A 29 14.65 -0.43 -7.08
N THR A 30 15.86 -0.84 -6.71
CA THR A 30 16.10 -2.01 -5.84
C THR A 30 16.02 -1.67 -4.35
N SER A 31 16.01 -0.39 -3.99
CA SER A 31 15.80 0.10 -2.61
C SER A 31 14.35 0.50 -2.35
N VAL A 32 13.54 0.79 -3.38
CA VAL A 32 12.13 1.11 -3.21
C VAL A 32 11.35 -0.18 -2.93
N ASN A 33 10.85 -0.30 -1.71
CA ASN A 33 10.03 -1.44 -1.30
C ASN A 33 8.56 -1.18 -1.66
N LEU A 34 8.21 -1.08 -2.95
CA LEU A 34 6.82 -0.89 -3.37
C LEU A 34 6.00 -2.18 -3.19
N LEU A 35 4.67 -2.04 -3.12
CA LEU A 35 3.80 -3.20 -3.17
C LEU A 35 3.94 -3.90 -4.53
N PRO A 36 4.26 -5.20 -4.60
CA PRO A 36 4.34 -5.91 -5.87
C PRO A 36 3.01 -5.82 -6.61
N ASN A 37 3.04 -5.61 -7.93
CA ASN A 37 1.84 -5.51 -8.79
C ASN A 37 0.81 -4.48 -8.30
N SER A 38 1.28 -3.38 -7.72
CA SER A 38 0.46 -2.27 -7.23
C SER A 38 -0.47 -1.66 -8.30
N GLU A 39 -0.10 -1.70 -9.58
CA GLU A 39 -0.95 -1.26 -10.69
C GLU A 39 -2.25 -2.07 -10.81
N ASN A 40 -2.23 -3.33 -10.39
CA ASN A 40 -3.38 -4.23 -10.38
C ASN A 40 -4.05 -4.30 -9.00
N ALA A 41 -3.65 -3.45 -8.05
CA ALA A 41 -4.15 -3.50 -6.68
C ALA A 41 -5.67 -3.31 -6.62
N VAL A 42 -6.33 -4.14 -5.81
CA VAL A 42 -7.78 -4.11 -5.65
C VAL A 42 -8.16 -3.60 -4.27
N VAL A 43 -8.92 -2.52 -4.26
CA VAL A 43 -9.65 -2.01 -3.10
C VAL A 43 -11.13 -2.30 -3.32
N ASP A 44 -11.65 -3.35 -2.67
CA ASP A 44 -13.10 -3.61 -2.63
C ASP A 44 -13.77 -2.48 -1.84
N ILE A 45 -14.66 -1.74 -2.50
CA ILE A 45 -15.35 -0.59 -1.91
C ILE A 45 -16.08 -0.95 -0.61
N ARG A 46 -16.57 -2.20 -0.47
CA ARG A 46 -17.26 -2.67 0.74
C ARG A 46 -16.35 -2.69 1.96
N LYS A 47 -15.04 -2.88 1.78
CA LYS A 47 -14.07 -2.80 2.89
C LYS A 47 -13.93 -1.39 3.44
N LEU A 48 -14.17 -0.38 2.61
CA LEU A 48 -14.17 1.01 3.05
C LEU A 48 -15.54 1.40 3.55
N ARG A 49 -16.55 1.36 2.68
CA ARG A 49 -17.90 1.85 2.95
C ARG A 49 -18.59 1.07 4.05
N ASP A 50 -18.54 -0.26 4.00
CA ASP A 50 -19.36 -1.13 4.85
C ASP A 50 -18.59 -1.59 6.11
N TYR A 51 -17.27 -1.36 6.18
CA TYR A 51 -16.40 -1.74 7.30
C TYR A 51 -15.60 -0.57 7.90
N SER A 52 -14.59 -0.02 7.21
CA SER A 52 -13.66 0.97 7.80
C SER A 52 -14.31 2.33 8.12
N LEU A 53 -15.29 2.75 7.33
CA LEU A 53 -16.00 4.02 7.47
C LEU A 53 -17.43 3.84 8.02
N ASN A 54 -17.82 2.60 8.33
CA ASN A 54 -19.14 2.27 8.83
C ASN A 54 -19.19 2.33 10.37
N ARG A 55 -19.95 3.30 10.90
CA ARG A 55 -20.15 3.50 12.34
C ARG A 55 -20.99 2.39 12.99
N ASP A 56 -21.78 1.68 12.21
CA ASP A 56 -22.68 0.62 12.67
C ASP A 56 -22.03 -0.77 12.58
N HIS A 57 -20.82 -0.88 12.01
CA HIS A 57 -20.12 -2.15 11.91
C HIS A 57 -19.63 -2.61 13.29
N SER A 58 -19.96 -3.85 13.68
CA SER A 58 -19.68 -4.43 15.00
C SER A 58 -18.22 -4.26 15.45
N THR A 59 -17.26 -4.49 14.54
CA THR A 59 -15.81 -4.37 14.77
C THR A 59 -15.14 -3.22 13.99
N GLY A 60 -15.89 -2.56 13.10
CA GLY A 60 -15.39 -1.52 12.21
C GLY A 60 -15.62 -0.11 12.76
N LYS A 61 -16.60 0.03 13.65
CA LYS A 61 -17.02 1.28 14.28
C LYS A 61 -15.89 2.10 14.88
N ASP A 62 -14.87 1.48 15.46
CA ASP A 62 -13.76 2.21 16.08
C ASP A 62 -12.87 2.89 15.00
N LYS A 63 -12.71 2.25 13.84
CA LYS A 63 -12.03 2.86 12.68
C LYS A 63 -12.87 4.01 12.13
N ALA A 64 -14.17 3.80 11.99
CA ALA A 64 -15.10 4.82 11.51
C ALA A 64 -15.13 6.06 12.41
N ARG A 65 -15.07 5.85 13.75
CA ARG A 65 -14.93 6.94 14.73
C ARG A 65 -13.63 7.71 14.55
N LEU A 66 -12.50 7.03 14.34
CA LEU A 66 -11.22 7.69 14.08
C LEU A 66 -11.26 8.50 12.78
N PHE A 67 -11.77 7.93 11.68
CA PHE A 67 -11.91 8.66 10.41
C PHE A 67 -12.79 9.91 10.56
N SER A 68 -13.95 9.77 11.21
CA SER A 68 -14.87 10.88 11.43
C SER A 68 -14.25 11.94 12.36
N SER A 69 -13.59 11.53 13.43
CA SER A 69 -12.98 12.46 14.39
C SER A 69 -11.80 13.23 13.78
N ILE A 70 -10.88 12.52 13.11
CA ILE A 70 -9.61 13.10 12.67
C ILE A 70 -9.77 13.79 11.32
N LEU A 71 -10.48 13.19 10.37
CA LEU A 71 -10.59 13.68 9.00
C LEU A 71 -12.00 14.17 8.64
N GLY A 72 -13.01 13.88 9.45
CA GLY A 72 -14.40 14.17 9.08
C GLY A 72 -14.94 13.24 8.00
N MET A 73 -14.23 12.15 7.67
CA MET A 73 -14.65 11.20 6.63
C MET A 73 -15.68 10.22 7.17
N THR A 74 -16.68 9.94 6.33
CA THR A 74 -17.77 8.98 6.59
C THR A 74 -17.91 8.02 5.40
N ALA A 75 -18.87 7.09 5.45
CA ALA A 75 -19.07 6.10 4.39
C ALA A 75 -19.34 6.72 3.00
N GLU A 76 -19.85 7.95 2.97
CA GLU A 76 -20.07 8.76 1.77
C GLU A 76 -18.77 9.11 1.03
N ASN A 77 -17.62 9.14 1.72
CA ASN A 77 -16.32 9.46 1.14
C ASN A 77 -15.51 8.21 0.73
N ALA A 78 -16.15 7.04 0.69
CA ALA A 78 -15.46 5.77 0.50
C ALA A 78 -14.81 5.64 -0.89
N GLU A 79 -15.45 6.17 -1.95
CA GLU A 79 -14.89 6.11 -3.30
C GLU A 79 -13.68 7.05 -3.46
N GLU A 80 -13.72 8.24 -2.88
CA GLU A 80 -12.57 9.15 -2.88
C GLU A 80 -11.40 8.56 -2.10
N LEU A 81 -11.65 7.97 -0.93
CA LEU A 81 -10.62 7.27 -0.18
C LEU A 81 -10.03 6.10 -0.99
N ARG A 82 -10.87 5.36 -1.71
CA ARG A 82 -10.44 4.26 -2.59
C ARG A 82 -9.49 4.76 -3.67
N GLN A 83 -9.82 5.85 -4.37
CA GLN A 83 -8.95 6.40 -5.41
C GLN A 83 -7.61 6.86 -4.83
N ILE A 84 -7.62 7.53 -3.67
CA ILE A 84 -6.38 7.98 -3.03
C ILE A 84 -5.51 6.78 -2.64
N ILE A 85 -6.09 5.72 -2.06
CA ILE A 85 -5.35 4.51 -1.68
C ILE A 85 -4.71 3.85 -2.92
N LEU A 86 -5.45 3.76 -4.04
CA LEU A 86 -4.94 3.17 -5.28
C LEU A 86 -3.78 3.97 -5.89
N GLU A 87 -3.78 5.29 -5.74
CA GLU A 87 -2.65 6.12 -6.21
C GLU A 87 -1.45 6.06 -5.26
N LYS A 88 -1.70 6.01 -3.94
CA LYS A 88 -0.63 5.93 -2.94
C LYS A 88 0.09 4.58 -2.97
N VAL A 89 -0.64 3.48 -3.18
CA VAL A 89 -0.04 2.14 -3.18
C VAL A 89 0.93 1.90 -4.35
N LYS A 90 0.80 2.65 -5.44
CA LYS A 90 1.71 2.60 -6.60
C LYS A 90 3.03 3.33 -6.35
N THR A 91 3.02 4.33 -5.47
CA THR A 91 4.10 5.32 -5.37
C THR A 91 4.83 5.31 -4.04
N GLN A 92 4.27 4.67 -3.02
CA GLN A 92 4.82 4.68 -1.66
C GLN A 92 5.32 3.30 -1.22
N GLU A 93 6.35 3.35 -0.37
CA GLU A 93 6.97 2.16 0.18
C GLU A 93 6.04 1.44 1.15
N VAL A 94 6.16 0.12 1.14
CA VAL A 94 5.46 -0.79 2.04
C VAL A 94 6.44 -1.47 2.98
N SER A 95 5.95 -1.87 4.13
CA SER A 95 6.62 -2.79 5.03
C SER A 95 6.17 -4.21 4.72
N LEU A 96 7.12 -5.13 4.57
CA LEU A 96 6.86 -6.55 4.46
C LEU A 96 6.45 -7.09 5.84
N ASN A 97 5.33 -7.81 5.90
CA ASN A 97 4.83 -8.44 7.12
C ASN A 97 4.92 -9.97 7.04
N ARG A 98 4.28 -10.65 7.99
CA ARG A 98 4.21 -12.12 8.06
C ARG A 98 3.62 -12.72 6.78
N TYR A 99 4.30 -13.77 6.31
CA TYR A 99 3.77 -14.76 5.38
C TYR A 99 3.07 -15.88 6.16
N ASP A 100 1.88 -16.30 5.73
CA ASP A 100 1.18 -17.48 6.25
C ASP A 100 0.45 -18.23 5.11
N GLU A 101 -0.38 -19.21 5.47
CA GLU A 101 -1.15 -20.03 4.52
C GLU A 101 -2.00 -19.21 3.53
N TYR A 102 -2.45 -18.02 3.94
CA TYR A 102 -3.27 -17.14 3.11
C TYR A 102 -2.45 -16.33 2.11
N GLY A 103 -1.15 -16.15 2.35
CA GLY A 103 -0.23 -15.46 1.47
C GLY A 103 0.63 -14.41 2.16
N GLN A 104 1.24 -13.54 1.35
CA GLN A 104 2.17 -12.51 1.81
C GLN A 104 1.43 -11.23 2.18
N ARG A 105 1.66 -10.71 3.40
CA ARG A 105 1.09 -9.44 3.84
C ARG A 105 2.07 -8.28 3.74
N TYR A 106 1.50 -7.09 3.54
CA TYR A 106 2.22 -5.83 3.47
C TYR A 106 1.45 -4.75 4.22
N THR A 107 2.15 -3.72 4.66
CA THR A 107 1.55 -2.51 5.24
C THR A 107 2.09 -1.27 4.55
N LEU A 108 1.20 -0.35 4.22
CA LEU A 108 1.54 0.95 3.64
C LEU A 108 0.95 2.05 4.53
N ASP A 109 1.82 2.92 5.02
CA ASP A 109 1.45 4.08 5.81
C ASP A 109 1.67 5.34 4.99
N PHE A 110 0.66 6.21 4.91
CA PHE A 110 0.76 7.46 4.17
C PHE A 110 0.00 8.59 4.84
N THR A 111 0.49 9.82 4.69
CA THR A 111 -0.26 11.00 5.13
C THR A 111 -1.38 11.31 4.14
N LEU A 112 -2.61 11.28 4.63
CA LEU A 112 -3.80 11.75 3.93
C LEU A 112 -4.10 13.19 4.37
N GLN A 113 -4.13 14.08 3.39
CA GLN A 113 -4.66 15.44 3.55
C GLN A 113 -6.11 15.43 3.07
N TRP A 114 -7.03 15.90 3.91
CA TRP A 114 -8.45 15.97 3.58
C TRP A 114 -9.04 17.27 4.11
N GLN A 115 -9.45 18.14 3.20
CA GLN A 115 -9.85 19.51 3.54
C GLN A 115 -8.73 20.20 4.35
N ASN A 116 -9.04 20.75 5.53
CA ASN A 116 -8.07 21.39 6.43
C ASN A 116 -7.55 20.44 7.52
N ARG A 117 -7.64 19.12 7.30
CA ARG A 117 -7.25 18.09 8.27
C ARG A 117 -6.24 17.12 7.67
N SER A 118 -5.45 16.48 8.52
CA SER A 118 -4.51 15.44 8.09
C SER A 118 -4.45 14.29 9.07
N ALA A 119 -4.17 13.10 8.57
CA ALA A 119 -3.92 11.92 9.36
C ALA A 119 -2.93 10.99 8.64
N THR A 120 -2.14 10.24 9.39
CA THR A 120 -1.44 9.08 8.83
C THR A 120 -2.42 7.93 8.74
N ILE A 121 -2.62 7.41 7.53
CA ILE A 121 -3.48 6.27 7.24
C ILE A 121 -2.62 5.03 7.06
N ARG A 122 -2.95 3.97 7.79
CA ARG A 122 -2.38 2.64 7.60
C ARG A 122 -3.31 1.78 6.74
N THR A 123 -2.77 1.23 5.66
CA THR A 123 -3.44 0.23 4.84
C THR A 123 -2.70 -1.11 4.93
N GLY A 124 -3.47 -2.18 5.12
CA GLY A 124 -2.95 -3.55 5.09
C GLY A 124 -3.29 -4.20 3.76
N TRP A 125 -2.35 -4.95 3.20
CA TRP A 125 -2.50 -5.62 1.90
C TRP A 125 -2.13 -7.09 2.03
N ILE A 126 -2.73 -7.92 1.18
CA ILE A 126 -2.33 -9.31 1.00
C ILE A 126 -2.21 -9.64 -0.48
N ILE A 127 -1.14 -10.35 -0.84
CA ILE A 127 -1.03 -11.09 -2.10
C ILE A 127 -1.24 -12.55 -1.74
N LYS A 128 -2.35 -13.13 -2.21
CA LYS A 128 -2.74 -14.49 -1.82
C LYS A 128 -1.82 -15.53 -2.43
N SER A 129 -1.67 -16.68 -1.77
CA SER A 129 -0.96 -17.83 -2.33
C SER A 129 -1.55 -18.23 -3.70
N GLY A 130 -0.71 -18.31 -4.73
CA GLY A 130 -1.14 -18.60 -6.10
C GLY A 130 -1.77 -17.42 -6.86
N SER A 131 -1.75 -16.21 -6.28
CA SER A 131 -2.17 -14.97 -6.93
C SER A 131 -1.02 -13.97 -6.91
N ASP A 132 -1.06 -13.03 -7.84
CA ASP A 132 -0.13 -11.92 -7.95
C ASP A 132 -0.85 -10.57 -7.77
N ILE A 133 -2.17 -10.60 -7.47
CA ILE A 133 -3.02 -9.41 -7.34
C ILE A 133 -3.10 -8.99 -5.87
N PRO A 134 -2.60 -7.79 -5.51
CA PRO A 134 -2.72 -7.30 -4.14
C PRO A 134 -4.16 -6.90 -3.83
N SER A 135 -4.64 -7.31 -2.66
CA SER A 135 -5.98 -6.97 -2.18
C SER A 135 -5.92 -6.26 -0.84
N LEU A 136 -6.66 -5.15 -0.71
CA LEU A 136 -6.78 -4.43 0.56
C LEU A 136 -7.39 -5.35 1.63
N THR A 137 -6.82 -5.37 2.83
CA THR A 137 -7.30 -6.14 3.97
C THR A 137 -7.83 -5.27 5.10
N SER A 138 -7.20 -4.12 5.35
CA SER A 138 -7.58 -3.18 6.41
C SER A 138 -7.18 -1.76 6.01
N CYS A 139 -7.90 -0.76 6.52
CA CYS A 139 -7.61 0.66 6.34
C CYS A 139 -8.09 1.43 7.59
N TYR A 140 -7.22 2.20 8.23
CA TYR A 140 -7.55 2.99 9.41
C TYR A 140 -6.53 4.12 9.67
N PRO A 141 -6.94 5.22 10.33
CA PRO A 141 -6.00 6.23 10.82
C PRO A 141 -5.17 5.70 11.97
N LEU A 142 -3.88 6.03 11.99
CA LEU A 142 -3.02 5.82 13.16
C LEU A 142 -3.26 6.93 14.19
N VAL A 143 -3.23 6.55 15.46
CA VAL A 143 -3.30 7.44 16.64
C VAL A 143 -2.18 7.12 17.61
#